data_AF-A0A9E4E1R9-F1
#
_entry.id   AF-A0A9E4E1R9-F1
#
_cell.length_a   1.000
_cell.length_b   1.000
_cell.length_c   1.000
_cell.angle_alpha   90.00
_cell.angle_beta   90.00
_cell.angle_gamma   90.00
#
_symmetry.space_group_name_H-M   'P 1'
#
loop_
_entity.id
_entity.type
_entity.pdbx_description
1 polymer ?
#
loop_
_entity_poly.entity_id
_entity_poly.type
_entity_poly.pdbx_seq_one_letter_code
_entity_poly.pdbx_strand_id
1 'polypeptide(L)'
;MHAERAAWLCKADLTTQMVIEFPTLQGITGRYYARNSGEPEPVATAIAEHYQPLGADTPLPETEVGALLAIADKLDTIVGYFGIAERPTGSQDPYSLRRHALGTIRILQDRQLPLSLDAVVEKAIAGYTVPLVEDTKTSVLSFIKERLRVILSQTQQYTPDLADAVLAVGDVNVIDILKRASALAEFRLTPN
;
A
#
# COMPACT_ATOMS: atom_id res chain seq x y z
N MET A 1 -17.57 -2.83 -10.63
CA MET A 1 -17.81 -4.22 -11.06
C MET A 1 -16.52 -5.02 -11.27
N HIS A 2 -15.48 -4.50 -11.95
CA HIS A 2 -14.22 -5.25 -12.12
C HIS A 2 -13.32 -5.32 -10.88
N ALA A 3 -13.20 -4.25 -10.09
CA ALA A 3 -12.34 -4.23 -8.90
C ALA A 3 -12.77 -5.27 -7.84
N GLU A 4 -14.06 -5.35 -7.55
CA GLU A 4 -14.61 -6.35 -6.62
C GLU A 4 -14.41 -7.78 -7.14
N ARG A 5 -14.65 -8.02 -8.44
CA ARG A 5 -14.41 -9.34 -9.04
C ARG A 5 -12.94 -9.73 -9.01
N ALA A 6 -12.04 -8.80 -9.30
CA ALA A 6 -10.60 -9.02 -9.20
C ALA A 6 -10.19 -9.31 -7.75
N ALA A 7 -10.69 -8.54 -6.78
CA ALA A 7 -10.45 -8.78 -5.36
C ALA A 7 -10.91 -10.17 -4.89
N TRP A 8 -12.07 -10.63 -5.40
CA TRP A 8 -12.58 -11.96 -5.09
C TRP A 8 -11.68 -13.09 -5.61
N LEU A 9 -10.95 -12.88 -6.71
CA LEU A 9 -10.18 -13.92 -7.40
C LEU A 9 -8.65 -13.80 -7.20
N CYS A 10 -8.16 -12.70 -6.64
CA CYS A 10 -6.76 -12.28 -6.76
C CYS A 10 -5.71 -13.26 -6.19
N LYS A 11 -6.10 -14.13 -5.26
CA LYS A 11 -5.22 -15.14 -4.65
C LYS A 11 -5.61 -16.58 -5.00
N ALA A 12 -6.53 -16.78 -5.96
CA ALA A 12 -7.05 -18.12 -6.29
C ALA A 12 -5.99 -19.07 -6.84
N ASP A 13 -4.88 -18.55 -7.38
CA ASP A 13 -3.77 -19.36 -7.88
C ASP A 13 -2.86 -19.92 -6.78
N LEU A 14 -2.86 -19.34 -5.58
CA LEU A 14 -1.99 -19.74 -4.47
C LEU A 14 -2.20 -21.20 -4.04
N THR A 15 -3.39 -21.76 -4.27
CA THR A 15 -3.71 -23.15 -3.91
C THR A 15 -3.35 -24.15 -5.01
N THR A 16 -2.75 -23.71 -6.12
CA THR A 16 -2.43 -24.60 -7.23
C THR A 16 -1.02 -25.19 -7.11
N GLN A 17 -0.85 -26.42 -7.58
CA GLN A 17 0.45 -27.11 -7.56
C GLN A 17 1.53 -26.28 -8.26
N MET A 18 1.17 -25.58 -9.34
CA MET A 18 2.07 -24.68 -10.07
C MET A 18 2.68 -23.59 -9.18
N VAL A 19 1.87 -22.94 -8.34
CA VAL A 19 2.36 -21.86 -7.46
C VAL A 19 3.05 -22.42 -6.21
N ILE A 20 2.62 -23.58 -5.72
CA ILE A 20 3.30 -24.28 -4.63
C ILE A 20 4.73 -24.66 -5.04
N GLU A 21 4.92 -25.18 -6.26
CA GLU A 21 6.24 -25.54 -6.80
C GLU A 21 7.04 -24.31 -7.24
N PHE A 22 6.37 -23.27 -7.77
CA PHE A 22 7.00 -22.05 -8.27
C PHE A 22 6.33 -20.79 -7.70
N PRO A 23 6.67 -20.37 -6.47
CA PRO A 23 6.05 -19.20 -5.82
C PRO A 23 6.23 -17.89 -6.59
N THR A 24 7.25 -17.80 -7.43
CA THR A 24 7.50 -16.64 -8.32
C THR A 24 6.43 -16.47 -9.41
N LEU A 25 5.60 -17.49 -9.65
CA LEU A 25 4.51 -17.44 -10.63
C LEU A 25 3.17 -16.98 -10.06
N GLN A 26 3.09 -16.64 -8.76
CA GLN A 26 1.88 -16.09 -8.18
C GLN A 26 1.44 -14.80 -8.90
N GLY A 27 0.13 -14.61 -9.06
CA GLY A 27 -0.47 -13.52 -9.82
C GLY A 27 -0.35 -13.69 -11.34
N ILE A 28 0.82 -14.11 -11.85
CA ILE A 28 1.04 -14.41 -13.28
C ILE A 28 0.15 -15.58 -13.68
N THR A 29 0.24 -16.67 -12.92
CA THR A 29 -0.58 -17.86 -13.10
C THR A 29 -2.06 -17.53 -12.88
N GLY A 30 -2.39 -16.77 -11.83
CA GLY A 30 -3.74 -16.27 -11.57
C GLY A 30 -4.38 -15.53 -12.76
N ARG A 31 -3.63 -14.65 -13.42
CA ARG A 31 -4.08 -13.98 -14.65
C ARG A 31 -4.42 -14.97 -15.77
N TYR A 32 -3.57 -15.96 -16.01
CA TYR A 32 -3.83 -16.97 -17.03
C TYR A 32 -5.07 -17.81 -16.70
N TYR A 33 -5.24 -18.22 -15.44
CA TYR A 33 -6.43 -18.94 -15.00
C TYR A 33 -7.71 -18.11 -15.14
N ALA A 34 -7.67 -16.84 -14.75
CA ALA A 34 -8.80 -15.93 -14.91
C ALA A 34 -9.20 -15.78 -16.39
N ARG A 35 -8.23 -15.52 -17.28
CA ARG A 35 -8.49 -15.44 -18.73
C ARG A 35 -9.08 -16.73 -19.28
N ASN A 36 -8.50 -17.88 -18.94
CA ASN A 36 -8.99 -19.18 -19.39
C ASN A 36 -10.40 -19.50 -18.86
N SER A 37 -10.78 -18.93 -17.72
CA SER A 37 -12.10 -19.07 -17.13
C SER A 37 -13.14 -18.08 -17.71
N GLY A 38 -12.76 -17.27 -18.69
CA GLY A 38 -13.64 -16.30 -19.33
C GLY A 38 -13.81 -14.98 -18.55
N GLU A 39 -12.96 -14.71 -17.55
CA GLU A 39 -12.99 -13.41 -16.85
C GLU A 39 -12.60 -12.26 -17.80
N PRO A 40 -13.20 -11.06 -17.61
CA PRO A 40 -12.84 -9.89 -18.38
C PRO A 40 -11.35 -9.54 -18.26
N GLU A 41 -10.76 -9.04 -19.34
CA GLU A 41 -9.35 -8.65 -19.38
C GLU A 41 -8.92 -7.69 -18.24
N PRO A 42 -9.71 -6.66 -17.86
CA PRO A 42 -9.38 -5.81 -16.71
C PRO A 42 -9.30 -6.57 -15.37
N VAL A 43 -10.10 -7.63 -15.19
CA VAL A 43 -10.06 -8.47 -13.99
C VAL A 43 -8.79 -9.30 -13.99
N ALA A 44 -8.51 -10.01 -15.08
CA ALA A 44 -7.33 -10.86 -15.19
C ALA A 44 -6.02 -10.06 -15.07
N THR A 45 -5.94 -8.88 -15.69
CA THR A 45 -4.78 -7.99 -15.56
C THR A 45 -4.61 -7.51 -14.12
N ALA A 46 -5.68 -7.08 -13.45
CA ALA A 46 -5.60 -6.66 -12.05
C ALA A 46 -5.12 -7.79 -11.10
N ILE A 47 -5.47 -9.04 -11.38
CA ILE A 47 -4.98 -10.21 -10.60
C ILE A 47 -3.45 -10.34 -10.69
N ALA A 48 -2.83 -10.04 -11.83
CA ALA A 48 -1.35 -10.01 -11.89
C ALA A 48 -0.78 -8.73 -11.26
N GLU A 49 -1.37 -7.58 -11.60
CA GLU A 49 -0.84 -6.27 -11.21
C GLU A 49 -0.92 -6.01 -9.70
N HIS A 50 -1.85 -6.61 -8.96
CA HIS A 50 -2.01 -6.28 -7.54
C HIS A 50 -0.78 -6.62 -6.68
N TYR A 51 0.08 -7.53 -7.14
CA TYR A 51 1.36 -7.82 -6.50
C TYR A 51 2.39 -6.69 -6.66
N GLN A 52 2.23 -5.81 -7.64
CA GLN A 52 3.14 -4.70 -7.90
C GLN A 52 2.90 -3.51 -6.94
N PRO A 53 3.92 -2.71 -6.65
CA PRO A 53 5.34 -2.96 -6.94
C PRO A 53 5.92 -4.02 -5.98
N LEU A 54 6.89 -4.81 -6.47
CA LEU A 54 7.63 -5.81 -5.68
C LEU A 54 8.85 -5.23 -4.94
N GLY A 55 9.27 -4.01 -5.31
CA GLY A 55 10.41 -3.31 -4.75
C GLY A 55 10.44 -1.82 -5.12
N ALA A 56 11.42 -1.09 -4.61
CA ALA A 56 11.51 0.38 -4.73
C ALA A 56 11.55 0.89 -6.17
N ASP A 57 12.22 0.17 -7.08
CA ASP A 57 12.40 0.58 -8.48
C ASP A 57 11.68 -0.34 -9.47
N THR A 58 10.70 -1.11 -8.97
CA THR A 58 9.90 -2.01 -9.80
C THR A 58 8.67 -1.31 -10.38
N PRO A 59 8.12 -1.82 -11.50
CA PRO A 59 6.90 -1.27 -12.12
C PRO A 59 5.75 -1.16 -11.13
N LEU A 60 4.93 -0.12 -11.32
CA LEU A 60 3.66 0.06 -10.63
C LEU A 60 2.53 -0.57 -11.47
N PRO A 61 1.40 -0.94 -10.84
CA PRO A 61 0.20 -1.35 -11.57
C PRO A 61 -0.13 -0.33 -12.66
N GLU A 62 -0.37 -0.76 -13.90
CA GLU A 62 -0.67 0.14 -15.03
C GLU A 62 -2.16 0.45 -15.14
N THR A 63 -3.03 -0.42 -14.62
CA THR A 63 -4.47 -0.20 -14.62
C THR A 63 -4.97 0.40 -13.31
N GLU A 64 -6.06 1.17 -13.37
CA GLU A 64 -6.72 1.71 -12.18
C GLU A 64 -7.21 0.57 -11.27
N VAL A 65 -7.78 -0.49 -11.84
CA VAL A 65 -8.27 -1.66 -11.09
C VAL A 65 -7.13 -2.37 -10.38
N GLY A 66 -6.00 -2.59 -11.07
CA GLY A 66 -4.79 -3.16 -10.49
C GLY A 66 -4.21 -2.28 -9.37
N ALA A 67 -4.18 -0.96 -9.56
CA ALA A 67 -3.70 -0.02 -8.54
C ALA A 67 -4.56 -0.03 -7.27
N LEU A 68 -5.88 0.03 -7.41
CA LEU A 68 -6.81 -0.04 -6.27
C LEU A 68 -6.71 -1.37 -5.53
N LEU A 69 -6.63 -2.48 -6.26
CA LEU A 69 -6.48 -3.81 -5.68
C LEU A 69 -5.13 -3.98 -4.99
N ALA A 70 -4.05 -3.47 -5.58
CA ALA A 70 -2.71 -3.47 -4.99
C ALA A 70 -2.67 -2.70 -3.66
N ILE A 71 -3.31 -1.53 -3.60
CA ILE A 71 -3.41 -0.73 -2.37
C ILE A 71 -4.19 -1.52 -1.30
N ALA A 72 -5.34 -2.09 -1.67
CA ALA A 72 -6.19 -2.84 -0.75
C ALA A 72 -5.45 -4.08 -0.17
N ASP A 73 -4.84 -4.91 -1.02
CA ASP A 73 -4.12 -6.12 -0.61
C ASP A 73 -2.93 -5.80 0.31
N LYS A 74 -2.16 -4.75 -0.01
CA LYS A 74 -1.00 -4.33 0.79
C LYS A 74 -1.41 -3.77 2.14
N LEU A 75 -2.46 -2.94 2.19
CA LEU A 75 -2.96 -2.39 3.44
C LEU A 75 -3.62 -3.46 4.30
N ASP A 76 -4.39 -4.37 3.71
CA ASP A 76 -4.97 -5.51 4.43
C ASP A 76 -3.88 -6.38 5.06
N THR A 77 -2.83 -6.71 4.30
CA THR A 77 -1.66 -7.44 4.81
C THR A 77 -1.03 -6.72 6.01
N ILE A 78 -0.77 -5.41 5.90
CA ILE A 78 -0.18 -4.63 7.01
C ILE A 78 -1.11 -4.65 8.23
N VAL A 79 -2.41 -4.43 8.04
CA VAL A 79 -3.40 -4.41 9.12
C VAL A 79 -3.49 -5.78 9.80
N GLY A 80 -3.55 -6.87 9.05
CA GLY A 80 -3.62 -8.22 9.57
C GLY A 80 -2.42 -8.57 10.45
N TYR A 81 -1.20 -8.33 9.96
CA TYR A 81 0.01 -8.61 10.74
C TYR A 81 0.16 -7.74 11.98
N PHE A 82 -0.14 -6.44 11.88
CA PHE A 82 -0.16 -5.57 13.06
C PHE A 82 -1.24 -5.99 14.05
N GLY A 83 -2.40 -6.43 13.54
CA GLY A 83 -3.55 -6.92 14.27
C GLY A 83 -3.30 -8.14 15.13
N ILE A 84 -2.31 -8.95 14.76
CA ILE A 84 -1.86 -10.12 15.53
C ILE A 84 -0.53 -9.88 16.27
N ALA A 85 -0.11 -8.62 16.41
CA ALA A 85 1.14 -8.20 17.04
C ALA A 85 2.44 -8.67 16.35
N GLU A 86 2.37 -9.11 15.09
CA GLU A 86 3.53 -9.48 14.25
C GLU A 86 4.09 -8.26 13.53
N ARG A 87 4.72 -7.36 14.30
CA ARG A 87 5.23 -6.07 13.81
C ARG A 87 6.69 -6.16 13.37
N PRO A 88 7.13 -5.40 12.34
CA PRO A 88 8.54 -5.35 11.98
C PRO A 88 9.36 -4.77 13.13
N THR A 89 10.51 -5.37 13.42
CA THR A 89 11.45 -4.89 14.45
C THR A 89 12.72 -4.36 13.80
N GLY A 90 13.53 -3.57 14.54
CA GLY A 90 14.79 -2.94 14.11
C GLY A 90 15.25 -3.22 12.67
N SER A 91 15.91 -4.36 12.45
CA SER A 91 16.38 -4.81 11.13
C SER A 91 15.51 -5.88 10.45
N GLN A 92 14.56 -6.49 11.17
CA GLN A 92 13.78 -7.63 10.68
C GLN A 92 12.42 -7.20 10.12
N ASP A 93 12.06 -7.77 8.98
CA ASP A 93 10.75 -7.62 8.35
C ASP A 93 10.43 -8.91 7.57
N PRO A 94 10.14 -10.01 8.28
CA PRO A 94 9.97 -11.33 7.66
C PRO A 94 8.83 -11.36 6.64
N TYR A 95 7.83 -10.50 6.81
CA TYR A 95 6.64 -10.41 5.96
C TYR A 95 6.68 -9.23 4.98
N SER A 96 7.84 -8.57 4.83
CA SER A 96 8.04 -7.45 3.90
C SER A 96 7.06 -6.27 4.06
N LEU A 97 6.54 -6.03 5.27
CA LEU A 97 5.53 -5.00 5.54
C LEU A 97 6.05 -3.59 5.21
N ARG A 98 7.37 -3.35 5.31
CA ARG A 98 7.99 -2.08 4.88
C ARG A 98 7.87 -1.92 3.37
N ARG A 99 8.02 -3.00 2.59
CA ARG A 99 7.82 -2.97 1.13
C ARG A 99 6.35 -2.78 0.77
N HIS A 100 5.43 -3.42 1.49
CA HIS A 100 4.00 -3.19 1.33
C HIS A 100 3.64 -1.70 1.54
N ALA A 101 4.12 -1.09 2.64
CA ALA A 101 3.85 0.33 2.93
C ALA A 101 4.44 1.27 1.88
N LEU A 102 5.71 1.06 1.49
CA LEU A 102 6.36 1.85 0.45
C LEU A 102 5.66 1.68 -0.91
N GLY A 103 5.25 0.46 -1.25
CA GLY A 103 4.48 0.18 -2.46
C GLY A 103 3.15 0.93 -2.48
N THR A 104 2.39 0.90 -1.38
CA THR A 104 1.15 1.67 -1.24
C THR A 104 1.39 3.16 -1.42
N ILE A 105 2.41 3.73 -0.77
CA ILE A 105 2.74 5.16 -0.92
C ILE A 105 3.06 5.50 -2.38
N ARG A 106 3.88 4.68 -3.06
CA ARG A 106 4.25 4.90 -4.46
C ARG A 106 3.03 4.86 -5.39
N ILE A 107 2.12 3.90 -5.20
CA ILE A 107 0.90 3.81 -6.01
C ILE A 107 0.00 5.03 -5.79
N LEU A 108 -0.20 5.44 -4.52
CA LEU A 108 -1.00 6.62 -4.20
C LEU A 108 -0.43 7.89 -4.84
N GLN A 109 0.90 8.05 -4.81
CA GLN A 109 1.62 9.16 -5.45
C GLN A 109 1.47 9.13 -6.97
N ASP A 110 1.77 7.99 -7.61
CA ASP A 110 1.69 7.82 -9.07
C ASP A 110 0.28 8.11 -9.60
N ARG A 111 -0.74 7.59 -8.91
CA ARG A 111 -2.15 7.74 -9.28
C ARG A 111 -2.80 9.02 -8.78
N GLN A 112 -2.05 9.86 -8.05
CA GLN A 112 -2.56 11.10 -7.45
C GLN A 112 -3.86 10.88 -6.66
N LEU A 113 -3.94 9.78 -5.90
CA LEU A 113 -5.15 9.38 -5.16
C LEU A 113 -5.16 10.02 -3.76
N PRO A 114 -6.06 10.99 -3.49
CA PRO A 114 -6.13 11.68 -2.20
C PRO A 114 -6.91 10.84 -1.17
N LEU A 115 -6.42 9.65 -0.86
CA LEU A 115 -7.06 8.70 0.03
C LEU A 115 -6.68 8.96 1.50
N SER A 116 -7.68 9.01 2.40
CA SER A 116 -7.43 9.00 3.86
C SER A 116 -7.11 7.58 4.30
N LEU A 117 -5.87 7.31 4.69
CA LEU A 117 -5.45 6.00 5.17
C LEU A 117 -6.05 5.67 6.54
N ASP A 118 -6.42 6.67 7.33
CA ASP A 118 -7.18 6.48 8.57
C ASP A 118 -8.49 5.73 8.31
N ALA A 119 -9.27 6.20 7.33
CA ALA A 119 -10.54 5.59 6.95
C ALA A 119 -10.36 4.20 6.32
N VAL A 120 -9.30 4.01 5.53
CA VAL A 120 -9.01 2.71 4.89
C VAL A 120 -8.58 1.67 5.90
N VAL A 121 -7.69 2.03 6.84
CA VAL A 121 -7.24 1.15 7.91
C VAL A 121 -8.42 0.77 8.81
N GLU A 122 -9.29 1.72 9.15
CA GLU A 122 -10.50 1.44 9.91
C GLU A 122 -11.44 0.46 9.19
N LYS A 123 -11.61 0.64 7.87
CA LYS A 123 -12.40 -0.28 7.05
C LYS A 123 -11.76 -1.68 6.96
N ALA A 124 -10.44 -1.76 6.86
CA ALA A 124 -9.72 -3.03 6.85
C ALA A 124 -9.90 -3.76 8.19
N ILE A 125 -9.69 -3.08 9.33
CA ILE A 125 -9.93 -3.64 10.67
C ILE A 125 -11.35 -4.18 10.81
N ALA A 126 -12.36 -3.42 10.35
CA ALA A 126 -13.76 -3.85 10.40
C ALA A 126 -14.06 -5.10 9.54
N GLY A 127 -13.18 -5.45 8.60
CA GLY A 127 -13.28 -6.66 7.78
C GLY A 127 -12.84 -7.94 8.49
N TYR A 128 -12.11 -7.84 9.60
CA TYR A 128 -11.66 -9.02 10.36
C TYR A 128 -12.76 -9.51 11.30
N THR A 129 -13.07 -10.81 11.22
CA THR A 129 -14.04 -11.46 12.12
C THR A 129 -13.43 -11.92 13.44
N VAL A 130 -12.11 -11.82 13.56
CA VAL A 130 -11.34 -12.17 14.77
C VAL A 130 -10.89 -10.90 15.49
N PRO A 131 -10.81 -10.90 16.83
CA PRO A 131 -10.30 -9.74 17.55
C PRO A 131 -8.86 -9.42 17.15
N LEU A 132 -8.61 -8.15 16.81
CA LEU A 132 -7.27 -7.60 16.60
C LEU A 132 -6.82 -6.88 17.86
N VAL A 133 -5.50 -6.68 18.01
CA VAL A 133 -4.96 -5.86 19.11
C VAL A 133 -5.49 -4.42 19.06
N GLU A 134 -5.77 -3.83 20.22
CA GLU A 134 -6.47 -2.53 20.33
C GLU A 134 -5.73 -1.38 19.62
N ASP A 135 -4.39 -1.41 19.65
CA ASP A 135 -3.53 -0.38 19.06
C ASP A 135 -3.21 -0.62 17.57
N THR A 136 -3.95 -1.50 16.88
CA THR A 136 -3.71 -1.81 15.46
C THR A 136 -3.75 -0.56 14.59
N LYS A 137 -4.83 0.23 14.68
CA LYS A 137 -5.01 1.44 13.84
C LYS A 137 -3.87 2.43 14.05
N THR A 138 -3.58 2.78 15.30
CA THR A 138 -2.53 3.75 15.65
C THR A 138 -1.16 3.26 15.25
N SER A 139 -0.85 1.97 15.46
CA SER A 139 0.43 1.38 15.08
C SER A 139 0.64 1.33 13.56
N VAL A 140 -0.39 0.97 12.78
CA VAL A 140 -0.32 0.95 11.32
C VAL A 140 -0.11 2.36 10.76
N LEU A 141 -0.87 3.34 11.25
CA LEU A 141 -0.72 4.73 10.80
C LEU A 141 0.64 5.31 11.18
N SER A 142 1.13 5.05 12.39
CA SER A 142 2.48 5.43 12.80
C SER A 142 3.54 4.81 11.89
N PHE A 143 3.41 3.51 11.61
CA PHE A 143 4.31 2.78 10.72
C PHE A 143 4.37 3.39 9.30
N ILE A 144 3.22 3.78 8.74
CA ILE A 144 3.16 4.43 7.43
C ILE A 144 3.73 5.86 7.50
N LYS A 145 3.41 6.63 8.56
CA LYS A 145 3.96 7.98 8.78
C LYS A 145 5.48 7.96 8.87
N GLU A 146 6.08 6.99 9.53
CA GLU A 146 7.55 6.85 9.56
C GLU A 146 8.15 6.65 8.16
N ARG A 147 7.49 5.92 7.27
CA ARG A 147 7.97 5.75 5.89
C ARG A 147 7.81 7.02 5.08
N LEU A 148 6.70 7.73 5.24
CA LEU A 148 6.53 9.07 4.66
C LEU A 148 7.61 10.04 5.16
N ARG A 149 7.94 10.01 6.46
CA ARG A 149 9.02 10.81 7.05
C ARG A 149 10.36 10.57 6.36
N VAL A 150 10.73 9.31 6.15
CA VAL A 150 11.96 8.95 5.42
C VAL A 150 11.94 9.47 3.99
N ILE A 151 10.84 9.27 3.25
CA ILE A 151 10.69 9.76 1.86
C ILE A 151 10.84 11.28 1.79
N LEU A 152 10.15 12.00 2.69
CA LEU A 152 10.24 13.45 2.77
C LEU A 152 11.69 13.88 3.09
N SER A 153 12.33 13.24 4.07
CA SER A 153 13.69 13.61 4.50
C SER A 153 14.77 13.32 3.44
N GLN A 154 14.51 12.39 2.52
CA GLN A 154 15.38 12.10 1.37
C GLN A 154 15.17 13.08 0.21
N THR A 155 14.11 13.88 0.24
CA THR A 155 13.86 14.91 -0.76
C THR A 155 14.65 16.17 -0.41
N GLN A 156 15.56 16.58 -1.29
CA GLN A 156 16.52 17.68 -1.04
C GLN A 156 15.87 19.00 -0.57
N GLN A 157 14.61 19.24 -0.92
CA GLN A 157 13.87 20.45 -0.59
C GLN A 157 13.24 20.44 0.82
N TYR A 158 13.22 19.31 1.52
CA TYR A 158 12.50 19.17 2.80
C TYR A 158 13.47 18.94 3.97
N THR A 159 13.35 19.78 5.01
CA THR A 159 14.12 19.60 6.26
C THR A 159 13.43 18.60 7.18
N PRO A 160 14.14 17.92 8.10
CA PRO A 160 13.53 17.02 9.08
C PRO A 160 12.40 17.69 9.89
N ASP A 161 12.60 18.92 10.36
CA ASP A 161 11.56 19.65 11.11
C ASP A 161 10.30 19.95 10.28
N LEU A 162 10.45 20.12 8.96
CA LEU A 162 9.33 20.33 8.05
C LEU A 162 8.56 19.03 7.87
N ALA A 163 9.26 17.92 7.65
CA ALA A 163 8.65 16.59 7.57
C ALA A 163 7.83 16.27 8.83
N ASP A 164 8.33 16.65 10.00
CA ASP A 164 7.66 16.44 11.28
C ASP A 164 6.41 17.29 11.41
N ALA A 165 6.51 18.57 11.05
CA ALA A 165 5.39 19.49 11.10
C ALA A 165 4.22 19.03 10.22
N VAL A 166 4.48 18.55 9.01
CA VAL A 166 3.41 18.09 8.11
C VAL A 166 2.78 16.77 8.56
N LEU A 167 3.58 15.86 9.13
CA LEU A 167 3.09 14.56 9.60
C LEU A 167 2.35 14.61 10.94
N ALA A 168 2.58 15.67 11.73
CA ALA A 168 1.94 15.87 13.04
C ALA A 168 0.46 16.28 12.94
N VAL A 169 0.01 16.78 11.77
CA VAL A 169 -1.32 17.38 11.62
C VAL A 169 -2.17 16.58 10.63
N GLY A 170 -3.43 16.34 11.01
CA GLY A 170 -4.46 15.75 10.15
C GLY A 170 -4.32 14.24 9.91
N ASP A 171 -5.24 13.73 9.10
CA ASP A 171 -5.26 12.36 8.61
C ASP A 171 -4.01 12.03 7.78
N VAL A 172 -3.67 10.75 7.71
CA VAL A 172 -2.64 10.24 6.83
C VAL A 172 -3.18 10.17 5.40
N ASN A 173 -3.01 11.27 4.66
CA ASN A 173 -3.28 11.34 3.23
C ASN A 173 -2.00 11.71 2.49
N VAL A 174 -1.49 10.78 1.68
CA VAL A 174 -0.17 10.92 1.03
C VAL A 174 -0.10 12.15 0.13
N ILE A 175 -1.14 12.41 -0.66
CA ILE A 175 -1.16 13.53 -1.60
C ILE A 175 -1.25 14.86 -0.85
N ASP A 176 -2.11 14.94 0.16
CA ASP A 176 -2.23 16.14 1.00
C ASP A 176 -0.93 16.45 1.76
N ILE A 177 -0.29 15.45 2.35
CA ILE A 177 0.99 15.60 3.06
C ILE A 177 2.07 16.16 2.13
N LEU A 178 2.18 15.63 0.90
CA LEU A 178 3.15 16.13 -0.08
C LEU A 178 2.86 17.56 -0.52
N LYS A 179 1.58 17.91 -0.72
CA LYS A 179 1.16 19.28 -1.04
C LYS A 179 1.51 20.25 0.09
N ARG A 180 1.23 19.88 1.34
CA ARG A 180 1.61 20.68 2.52
C ARG A 180 3.11 20.82 2.66
N ALA A 181 3.87 19.76 2.39
CA ALA A 181 5.33 19.79 2.42
C ALA A 181 5.90 20.76 1.37
N SER A 182 5.42 20.67 0.12
CA SER A 182 5.81 21.59 -0.96
C SER A 182 5.48 23.04 -0.61
N ALA A 183 4.24 23.31 -0.17
CA ALA A 183 3.80 24.66 0.17
C ALA A 183 4.61 25.28 1.33
N LEU A 184 4.93 24.49 2.36
CA LEU A 184 5.77 24.98 3.47
C LEU A 184 7.22 25.19 3.04
N ALA A 185 7.76 24.36 2.15
CA ALA A 185 9.11 24.52 1.63
C ALA A 185 9.22 25.79 0.77
N GLU A 186 8.24 26.05 -0.09
CA GLU A 186 8.15 27.28 -0.88
C GLU A 186 7.99 28.52 0.01
N PHE A 187 7.10 28.47 1.00
CA PHE A 187 6.86 29.59 1.92
C PHE A 187 8.13 30.03 2.65
N ARG A 188 9.00 29.08 3.04
CA ARG A 188 10.29 29.39 3.68
C ARG A 188 11.28 30.12 2.78
N LEU A 189 11.14 30.01 1.46
CA LEU A 189 12.00 30.68 0.48
C LEU A 189 11.54 32.09 0.15
N THR A 190 10.29 32.45 0.48
CA THR A 190 9.77 33.82 0.30
C THR A 190 10.44 34.77 1.29
N PRO A 191 11.10 35.86 0.82
CA PRO A 191 11.61 36.90 1.70
C PRO A 191 10.44 37.60 2.42
N ASN A 192 10.61 37.90 3.71
CA ASN A 192 9.72 38.78 4.46
C ASN A 192 9.69 40.20 3.88
#